data_AF-A0A3M1Z214-F1
#
_entry.id   AF-A0A3M1Z214-F1
#
_cell.length_a   1.000
_cell.length_b   1.000
_cell.length_c   1.000
_cell.angle_alpha   90.00
_cell.angle_beta   90.00
_cell.angle_gamma   90.00
#
_symmetry.space_group_name_H-M   'P 1'
#
loop_
_entity.id
_entity.type
_entity.pdbx_description
1 polymer ?
#
loop_
_entity_poly.entity_id
_entity_poly.type
_entity_poly.pdbx_seq_one_letter_code
_entity_poly.pdbx_strand_id
1 'polypeptide(L)' 'MNQHRSFSLPGPDNITRVELDNGITVLVYENHSAQSVVVGGSLNVGSIFETPEQSGLASLTANALMR' A
#
# COMPACT_ATOMS: atom_id res chain seq x y z
N MET A 1 32.39 -20.34 2.06
CA MET A 1 31.14 -21.13 2.03
C MET A 1 30.04 -20.17 1.58
N ASN A 2 29.65 -20.25 0.31
CA ASN A 2 28.96 -19.20 -0.42
C ASN A 2 27.46 -19.18 -0.14
N GLN A 3 26.95 -18.02 0.29
CA GLN A 3 25.53 -17.73 0.43
C GLN A 3 25.01 -17.10 -0.86
N HIS A 4 24.22 -17.83 -1.64
CA HIS A 4 23.34 -17.28 -2.67
C HIS A 4 21.90 -17.50 -2.19
N ARG A 5 21.42 -16.63 -1.31
CA ARG A 5 19.98 -16.53 -1.04
C ARG A 5 19.38 -15.64 -2.12
N SER A 6 18.85 -16.23 -3.18
CA SER A 6 17.87 -15.54 -4.02
C SER A 6 16.65 -15.27 -3.13
N PHE A 7 16.50 -14.04 -2.66
CA PHE A 7 15.30 -13.62 -1.93
C PHE A 7 14.16 -13.54 -2.94
N SER A 8 13.39 -14.62 -3.08
CA SER A 8 12.18 -14.66 -3.91
C SER A 8 10.99 -13.92 -3.29
N LEU A 9 11.12 -13.52 -2.02
CA LEU A 9 10.08 -12.81 -1.28
C LEU A 9 10.46 -11.33 -1.11
N PRO A 10 9.48 -10.41 -1.21
CA PRO A 10 9.69 -9.00 -0.89
C PRO A 10 10.11 -8.81 0.57
N GLY A 11 11.11 -7.97 0.80
CA GLY A 11 11.71 -7.67 2.11
C GLY A 11 12.39 -6.30 2.12
N PRO A 12 12.85 -5.81 3.29
CA PRO A 12 13.46 -4.48 3.43
C PRO A 12 14.73 -4.28 2.58
N ASP A 13 15.39 -5.36 2.20
CA ASP A 13 16.59 -5.40 1.36
C ASP A 13 16.31 -5.25 -0.14
N ASN A 14 15.08 -5.52 -0.60
CA ASN A 14 14.71 -5.50 -2.02
C ASN A 14 13.45 -4.66 -2.33
N ILE A 15 12.89 -3.96 -1.33
CA ILE A 15 11.81 -2.99 -1.50
C ILE A 15 12.39 -1.59 -1.44
N THR A 16 12.19 -0.82 -2.50
CA THR A 16 12.48 0.62 -2.50
C THR A 16 11.40 1.33 -1.68
N ARG A 17 11.82 2.08 -0.65
CA ARG A 17 10.95 2.91 0.18
C ARG A 17 11.28 4.38 -0.02
N VAL A 18 10.29 5.19 -0.37
CA VAL A 18 10.42 6.65 -0.53
C VAL A 18 9.30 7.34 0.22
N GLU A 19 9.61 8.38 0.98
CA GLU A 19 8.63 9.33 1.49
C GLU A 19 8.60 10.56 0.58
N LEU A 20 7.42 10.90 0.09
CA LEU A 20 7.21 12.08 -0.77
C LEU A 20 7.10 13.34 0.10
N ASP A 21 7.26 14.52 -0.51
CA ASP A 21 7.19 15.82 0.19
C ASP A 21 5.85 16.06 0.92
N ASN A 22 4.79 15.35 0.54
CA ASN A 22 3.48 15.41 1.18
C ASN A 22 3.26 14.36 2.29
N GLY A 23 4.31 13.60 2.66
CA GLY A 23 4.29 12.59 3.72
C GLY A 23 3.79 11.20 3.29
N ILE A 24 3.45 10.99 2.02
CA ILE A 24 3.06 9.66 1.53
C ILE A 24 4.29 8.76 1.44
N THR A 25 4.20 7.57 2.05
CA THR A 25 5.19 6.50 1.85
C THR A 25 4.82 5.66 0.64
N VAL A 26 5.75 5.55 -0.31
CA VAL A 26 5.69 4.64 -1.46
C VAL A 26 6.62 3.46 -1.23
N LEU A 27 6.12 2.25 -1.49
CA LEU A 27 6.88 1.01 -1.47
C LEU A 27 6.85 0.40 -2.87
N VAL A 28 8.02 0.14 -3.45
CA VAL A 28 8.17 -0.46 -4.80
C VAL A 28 8.97 -1.74 -4.70
N TYR A 29 8.40 -2.82 -5.23
CA TYR A 29 9.08 -4.10 -5.45
C TYR A 29 9.12 -4.36 -6.96
N GLU A 30 10.32 -4.37 -7.54
CA GLU A 30 10.50 -4.60 -8.97
C GLU A 30 10.50 -6.10 -9.28
N ASN A 31 9.53 -6.54 -10.06
CA ASN A 31 9.45 -7.91 -10.54
C ASN A 31 9.35 -7.94 -12.07
N HIS A 32 10.50 -8.03 -12.75
CA HIS A 32 10.56 -8.02 -14.22
C HIS A 32 10.00 -9.30 -14.88
N SER A 33 9.72 -10.35 -14.11
CA SER A 33 9.00 -11.51 -14.63
C SER A 33 7.50 -11.27 -14.71
N ALA A 34 6.97 -10.27 -13.98
CA ALA A 34 5.58 -9.86 -14.10
C ALA A 34 5.42 -8.98 -15.36
N GLN A 35 4.56 -9.40 -16.28
CA GLN A 35 4.15 -8.58 -17.43
C GLN A 35 3.00 -7.62 -17.07
N SER A 36 3.03 -7.09 -15.86
CA SER A 36 1.99 -6.20 -15.33
C SER A 36 2.55 -5.36 -14.20
N VAL A 37 1.85 -4.27 -13.90
CA VAL A 37 2.11 -3.43 -12.74
C VAL A 37 0.85 -3.42 -11.88
N VAL A 38 1.01 -3.67 -10.58
CA VAL A 38 -0.06 -3.58 -9.58
C VAL A 38 0.23 -2.38 -8.69
N VAL A 39 -0.76 -1.49 -8.58
CA VAL A 39 -0.70 -0.33 -7.69
C VAL A 39 -1.83 -0.46 -6.69
N GLY A 40 -1.49 -0.32 -5.41
CA GLY A 40 -2.44 -0.34 -4.31
C GLY A 40 -2.04 0.66 -3.25
N GLY A 41 -3.02 1.15 -2.50
CA GLY A 41 -2.80 2.07 -1.39
C GLY A 41 -3.60 1.59 -0.17
N SER A 42 -3.10 1.94 1.01
CA SER A 42 -3.80 1.75 2.26
C SER A 42 -3.77 3.06 3.04
N LEU A 43 -4.87 3.37 3.70
CA LEU A 43 -5.03 4.55 4.54
C LEU A 43 -5.46 4.10 5.93
N ASN A 44 -4.91 4.72 6.97
CA ASN A 44 -5.33 4.50 8.35
C ASN A 44 -6.62 5.27 8.64
N VAL A 45 -7.71 4.86 8.00
CA VAL A 45 -9.05 5.46 8.10
C VAL A 45 -10.10 4.36 8.15
N GLY A 46 -11.35 4.72 8.48
CA GLY A 46 -12.45 3.76 8.56
C GLY A 46 -13.49 4.16 9.59
N SER A 47 -14.50 3.31 9.77
CA SER A 47 -15.64 3.58 10.67
C SER A 47 -15.25 3.70 12.14
N ILE A 48 -14.11 3.17 12.55
CA ILE A 48 -13.59 3.34 13.92
C ILE A 48 -13.31 4.82 14.28
N PHE A 49 -13.14 5.68 13.26
CA PHE A 49 -12.93 7.10 13.43
C PHE A 49 -14.22 7.94 13.32
N GLU A 50 -15.39 7.30 13.14
CA GLU A 50 -16.68 7.99 13.02
C GLU A 50 -17.30 8.28 14.39
N THR A 51 -17.93 9.45 14.54
CA THR A 51 -18.91 9.68 15.60
C THR A 51 -20.27 9.04 15.25
N PRO A 52 -21.20 8.87 16.21
CA PRO A 52 -22.52 8.34 15.91
C PRO A 52 -23.26 9.09 14.78
N GLU A 53 -23.09 10.41 14.70
CA GLU A 53 -23.70 11.26 13.68
C GLU A 53 -23.07 11.08 12.29
N GLN A 54 -21.86 10.54 12.23
CA GLN A 54 -21.09 10.29 11.01
C GLN A 54 -21.17 8.83 10.54
N SER A 55 -21.99 8.00 11.21
CA SER A 55 -22.07 6.56 10.96
C SER A 55 -22.26 6.25 9.47
N GLY A 56 -21.32 5.47 8.91
CA GLY A 56 -21.34 5.04 7.50
C GLY A 56 -20.68 6.01 6.52
N LEU A 57 -20.16 7.16 6.96
CA LEU A 57 -19.49 8.14 6.10
C LEU A 57 -18.24 7.57 5.41
N ALA A 58 -17.40 6.83 6.12
CA ALA A 58 -16.20 6.21 5.58
C ALA A 58 -16.55 5.15 4.53
N SER A 59 -17.57 4.33 4.79
CA SER A 59 -18.06 3.34 3.82
C SER A 59 -18.66 4.01 2.59
N LEU A 60 -19.48 5.04 2.77
CA LEU A 60 -20.04 5.81 1.66
C LEU A 60 -18.93 6.43 0.80
N THR A 61 -17.95 7.06 1.44
CA THR A 61 -16.80 7.70 0.77
C THR A 61 -15.98 6.68 -0.01
N ALA A 62 -15.66 5.53 0.58
CA ALA A 62 -14.94 4.46 -0.08
C ALA A 62 -15.70 3.93 -1.31
N ASN A 63 -17.01 3.71 -1.17
CA ASN A 63 -17.85 3.30 -2.30
C ASN A 63 -17.95 4.37 -3.39
N ALA A 64 -17.94 5.65 -3.03
CA ALA A 64 -17.99 6.75 -3.99
C ALA A 64 -16.72 6.88 -4.84
N LEU A 65 -15.55 6.53 -4.29
CA LEU A 65 -14.27 6.53 -5.02
C LEU A 65 -14.14 5.37 -6.03
N MET A 66 -14.99 4.35 -5.93
CA MET A 66 -14.96 3.15 -6.77
C MET A 66 -15.96 3.21 -7.95
N ARG A 67 -16.65 4.34 -8.12
CA ARG A 67 -17.65 4.57 -9.18
C ARG A 67 -17.15 5.63 -10.16
#